data_AF-A0A3R7DDJ8-F1
#
_entry.id   AF-A0A3R7DDJ8-F1
#
_cell.length_a   1.000
_cell.length_b   1.000
_cell.length_c   1.000
_cell.angle_alpha   90.00
_cell.angle_beta   90.00
_cell.angle_gamma   90.00
#
_symmetry.space_group_name_H-M   'P 1'
#
loop_
_entity.id
_entity.type
_entity.pdbx_description
1 polymer ?
#
loop_
_entity_poly.entity_id
_entity_poly.type
_entity_poly.pdbx_seq_one_letter_code
_entity_poly.pdbx_strand_id
1 'polypeptide(L)'
;MVEGYLLLIFDIEHAENLLDRLFKRHLNSSFKDTDNSIKIDALREVGNIIAGNFLSEIGNALRKRVDYSIPEVKADFLPALVDPICIALALKESKVLMLDTDFQLENGDLRLNIIFFLSSSKPSEGSR
;
A
#
# COMPACT_ATOMS: atom_id res chain seq x y z
N MET A 1 1.19 8.16 20.35
CA MET A 1 0.94 8.40 18.91
C MET A 1 0.64 7.05 18.27
N VAL A 2 -0.18 6.96 17.21
CA VAL A 2 -0.35 5.68 16.49
C VAL A 2 0.59 5.73 15.31
N GLU A 3 1.51 4.76 15.24
CA GLU A 3 2.49 4.62 14.17
C GLU A 3 2.33 3.24 13.56
N GLY A 4 2.81 3.04 12.33
CA GLY A 4 2.56 1.78 11.67
C GLY A 4 3.12 1.67 10.27
N TYR A 5 2.80 0.53 9.65
CA TYR A 5 3.09 0.24 8.26
C TYR A 5 1.77 0.01 7.51
N LEU A 6 1.72 0.50 6.28
CA LEU A 6 0.67 0.21 5.32
C LEU A 6 1.27 -0.61 4.18
N LEU A 7 0.68 -1.78 3.90
CA LEU A 7 1.02 -2.59 2.75
C LEU A 7 -0.18 -2.61 1.80
N LEU A 8 0.12 -2.36 0.53
CA LEU A 8 -0.79 -2.61 -0.59
C LEU A 8 -0.23 -3.80 -1.36
N ILE A 9 -0.95 -4.91 -1.34
CA ILE A 9 -0.49 -6.17 -1.92
C ILE A 9 -1.34 -6.48 -3.14
N PHE A 10 -0.66 -6.54 -4.28
CA PHE A 10 -1.23 -6.92 -5.56
C PHE A 10 -0.71 -8.29 -5.93
N ASP A 11 -1.58 -9.15 -6.45
CA ASP A 11 -1.09 -10.30 -7.21
C ASP A 11 -0.45 -9.80 -8.52
N ILE A 12 0.60 -10.51 -8.96
CA ILE A 12 1.36 -10.13 -10.15
C ILE A 12 0.45 -9.96 -11.37
N GLU A 13 -0.50 -10.87 -11.58
CA GLU A 13 -1.46 -10.80 -12.69
C GLU A 13 -2.30 -9.51 -12.65
N HIS A 14 -2.83 -9.14 -11.48
CA HIS A 14 -3.62 -7.92 -11.33
C HIS A 14 -2.77 -6.65 -11.52
N ALA A 15 -1.52 -6.65 -11.05
CA ALA A 15 -0.59 -5.56 -11.28
C ALA A 15 -0.24 -5.40 -12.77
N GLU A 16 0.05 -6.50 -13.48
CA GLU A 16 0.34 -6.49 -14.92
C GLU A 16 -0.86 -5.99 -15.73
N ASN A 17 -2.06 -6.50 -15.45
CA ASN A 17 -3.29 -6.10 -16.12
C ASN A 17 -3.61 -4.62 -15.91
N LEU A 18 -3.41 -4.10 -14.69
CA LEU A 18 -3.57 -2.68 -14.39
C LEU A 18 -2.60 -1.83 -15.21
N LEU A 19 -1.32 -2.18 -15.20
CA LEU A 19 -0.29 -1.44 -15.92
C LEU A 19 -0.49 -1.48 -17.44
N ASP A 20 -0.83 -2.65 -17.99
CA ASP A 20 -1.10 -2.80 -19.41
C ASP A 20 -2.26 -1.89 -19.86
N ARG A 21 -3.32 -1.79 -19.06
CA ARG A 21 -4.44 -0.87 -19.31
C ARG A 21 -4.01 0.60 -19.25
N LEU A 22 -3.22 0.98 -18.25
CA LEU A 22 -2.71 2.35 -18.12
C LEU A 22 -1.83 2.74 -19.31
N PHE A 23 -0.91 1.87 -19.71
CA PHE A 23 0.04 2.14 -20.80
C PHE A 23 -0.64 2.14 -22.16
N LYS A 24 -1.58 1.24 -22.42
CA LYS A 24 -2.35 1.26 -23.67
C LYS A 24 -3.14 2.55 -23.82
N ARG A 25 -3.69 3.07 -22.72
CA ARG A 25 -4.50 4.30 -22.72
C ARG A 25 -3.67 5.57 -22.86
N HIS A 26 -2.52 5.64 -22.19
CA HIS A 26 -1.77 6.90 -22.03
C HIS A 26 -0.47 6.97 -22.83
N LEU A 27 0.11 5.83 -23.18
CA LEU A 27 1.43 5.74 -23.83
C LEU A 27 1.37 5.02 -25.19
N ASN A 28 0.21 4.49 -25.59
CA ASN A 28 0.06 3.63 -26.77
C ASN A 28 1.06 2.45 -26.77
N SER A 29 1.37 1.92 -25.58
CA SER A 29 2.35 0.84 -25.36
C SER A 29 1.72 -0.28 -24.53
N SER A 30 2.25 -1.50 -24.60
CA SER A 30 1.84 -2.62 -23.74
C SER A 30 2.71 -2.73 -22.49
N PHE A 31 2.27 -3.50 -21.50
CA PHE A 31 3.12 -3.84 -20.35
C PHE A 31 4.46 -4.47 -20.79
N LYS A 32 4.46 -5.35 -21.79
CA LYS A 32 5.70 -6.04 -22.21
C LYS A 32 6.72 -5.09 -22.84
N ASP A 33 6.24 -4.08 -23.55
CA ASP A 33 7.08 -3.15 -24.31
C ASP A 33 7.56 -1.95 -23.48
N THR A 34 7.07 -1.81 -22.25
CA THR A 34 7.38 -0.67 -21.38
C THR A 34 8.54 -0.97 -20.43
N ASP A 35 9.43 0.00 -20.23
CA ASP A 35 10.59 -0.14 -19.34
C ASP A 35 10.20 -0.42 -17.89
N ASN A 36 11.04 -1.19 -17.19
CA ASN A 36 10.81 -1.54 -15.79
C ASN A 36 10.78 -0.33 -14.85
N SER A 37 11.55 0.73 -15.12
CA SER A 37 11.48 1.98 -14.34
C SER A 37 10.09 2.60 -14.42
N ILE A 38 9.52 2.70 -15.63
CA ILE A 38 8.18 3.26 -15.87
C ILE A 38 7.10 2.41 -15.20
N LYS A 39 7.23 1.06 -15.26
CA LYS A 39 6.34 0.13 -14.54
C LYS A 39 6.32 0.39 -13.03
N ILE A 40 7.51 0.51 -12.43
CA ILE A 40 7.67 0.75 -10.99
C ILE A 40 7.13 2.13 -10.61
N ASP A 41 7.38 3.16 -11.41
CA ASP A 41 6.87 4.51 -11.15
C ASP A 41 5.34 4.57 -11.26
N ALA A 42 4.75 3.89 -12.24
CA ALA A 42 3.30 3.79 -12.39
C ALA A 42 2.65 3.07 -11.21
N LEU A 43 3.21 1.95 -10.74
CA LEU A 43 2.72 1.26 -9.53
C LEU A 43 2.88 2.14 -8.28
N ARG A 44 3.98 2.88 -8.17
CA ARG A 44 4.19 3.80 -7.05
C ARG A 44 3.10 4.87 -7.01
N GLU A 45 2.74 5.44 -8.16
CA GLU A 45 1.70 6.46 -8.25
C GLU A 45 0.33 5.89 -7.91
N VAL A 46 -0.03 4.72 -8.47
CA VAL A 46 -1.28 4.02 -8.10
C VAL A 46 -1.32 3.75 -6.60
N GLY A 47 -0.25 3.20 -6.03
CA GLY A 47 -0.15 2.91 -4.61
C GLY A 47 -0.28 4.17 -3.76
N ASN A 48 0.33 5.27 -4.19
CA ASN A 48 0.25 6.56 -3.50
C ASN A 48 -1.18 7.13 -3.51
N ILE A 49 -1.90 7.00 -4.63
CA ILE A 49 -3.31 7.40 -4.75
C ILE A 49 -4.19 6.56 -3.80
N ILE A 50 -4.04 5.24 -3.80
CA ILE A 50 -4.83 4.34 -2.93
C ILE A 50 -4.53 4.63 -1.46
N ALA A 51 -3.24 4.66 -1.09
CA ALA A 51 -2.81 4.94 0.29
C ALA A 51 -3.32 6.31 0.76
N GLY A 52 -3.16 7.35 -0.06
CA GLY A 52 -3.58 8.70 0.27
C GLY A 52 -5.08 8.78 0.55
N ASN A 53 -5.90 8.15 -0.30
CA ASN A 53 -7.35 8.11 -0.10
C ASN A 53 -7.74 7.33 1.17
N PHE A 54 -7.22 6.11 1.35
CA PHE A 54 -7.56 5.30 2.53
C PHE A 54 -7.11 5.97 3.84
N LEU A 55 -5.88 6.49 3.89
CA LEU A 55 -5.36 7.13 5.09
C LEU A 55 -6.06 8.45 5.40
N SER A 56 -6.46 9.21 4.36
CA SER A 56 -7.26 10.43 4.55
C SER A 56 -8.63 10.11 5.14
N GLU A 57 -9.33 9.10 4.62
CA GLU A 57 -10.63 8.69 5.14
C GLU A 57 -10.55 8.12 6.56
N ILE A 58 -9.51 7.31 6.85
CA ILE A 58 -9.24 6.84 8.21
C ILE A 58 -8.96 8.01 9.15
N GLY A 59 -8.14 8.98 8.73
CA GLY A 59 -7.84 10.18 9.50
C GLY A 59 -9.09 11.00 9.80
N ASN A 60 -9.95 11.20 8.80
CA ASN A 60 -11.22 11.90 8.93
C ASN A 60 -12.16 11.19 9.92
N ALA A 61 -12.34 9.86 9.76
CA ALA A 61 -13.18 9.06 10.65
C ALA A 61 -12.70 9.09 12.10
N LEU A 62 -11.37 9.07 12.31
CA LEU A 62 -10.76 9.14 13.64
C LEU A 62 -10.59 10.56 14.17
N ARG A 63 -10.91 11.58 13.36
CA ARG A 63 -10.61 13.00 13.63
C ARG A 63 -9.16 13.24 14.03
N LYS A 64 -8.24 12.57 13.34
CA LYS A 64 -6.80 12.65 13.57
C LYS A 64 -6.08 12.92 12.26
N ARG A 65 -5.01 13.71 12.34
CA ARG A 65 -4.09 13.85 11.22
C ARG A 65 -3.29 12.54 11.08
N VAL A 66 -3.21 12.04 9.85
CA VAL A 66 -2.40 10.89 9.47
C VAL A 66 -1.41 11.36 8.42
N ASP A 67 -0.13 11.30 8.76
CA ASP A 67 0.96 11.57 7.82
C ASP A 67 1.58 10.22 7.41
N TYR A 68 2.02 10.12 6.15
CA TYR A 68 2.60 8.91 5.60
C TYR A 68 3.70 9.23 4.59
N SER A 69 4.63 8.29 4.38
CA SER A 69 5.68 8.39 3.37
C SER A 69 5.19 7.87 2.02
N ILE A 70 5.84 8.31 0.93
CA ILE A 70 5.60 7.76 -0.41
C ILE A 70 5.83 6.23 -0.36
N PRO A 71 4.93 5.41 -0.94
CA PRO A 71 5.09 3.97 -0.94
C PRO A 71 6.37 3.51 -1.66
N GLU A 72 7.03 2.51 -1.08
CA GLU A 72 8.08 1.76 -1.77
C GLU A 72 7.45 0.59 -2.53
N VAL A 73 7.88 0.35 -3.77
CA VAL A 73 7.39 -0.77 -4.60
C VAL A 73 8.40 -1.90 -4.57
N LYS A 74 7.98 -3.09 -4.17
CA LYS A 74 8.78 -4.32 -4.18
C LYS A 74 7.99 -5.44 -4.82
N ALA A 75 8.67 -6.24 -5.65
CA ALA A 75 8.14 -7.47 -6.21
C ALA A 75 8.97 -8.63 -5.66
N ASP A 76 8.41 -9.35 -4.69
CA ASP A 76 9.08 -10.47 -4.03
C ASP A 76 8.04 -11.44 -3.46
N PHE A 77 8.50 -12.56 -2.90
CA PHE A 77 7.63 -13.46 -2.15
C PHE A 77 7.09 -12.78 -0.88
N LEU A 78 5.81 -12.99 -0.59
CA LEU A 78 5.12 -12.27 0.48
C LEU A 78 5.80 -12.34 1.86
N PRO A 79 6.30 -13.51 2.33
CA PRO A 79 7.06 -13.57 3.58
C PRO A 79 8.27 -12.61 3.64
N ALA A 80 9.05 -12.44 2.56
CA ALA A 80 10.18 -11.50 2.55
C ALA A 80 9.75 -10.05 2.75
N LEU A 81 8.53 -9.70 2.34
CA LEU A 81 7.97 -8.36 2.48
C LEU A 81 7.37 -8.12 3.86
N VAL A 82 6.78 -9.16 4.47
CA VAL A 82 6.04 -9.05 5.74
C VAL A 82 6.93 -9.31 6.97
N ASP A 83 7.86 -10.26 6.89
CA ASP A 83 8.70 -10.65 8.03
C ASP A 83 9.50 -9.48 8.64
N PRO A 84 10.13 -8.59 7.85
CA PRO A 84 10.84 -7.44 8.42
C PRO A 84 9.92 -6.51 9.23
N ILE A 85 8.66 -6.37 8.82
CA ILE A 85 7.66 -5.54 9.49
C ILE A 85 7.22 -6.19 10.80
N CYS A 86 6.93 -7.50 10.77
CA CYS A 86 6.61 -8.26 11.96
C CYS A 86 7.75 -8.21 12.99
N ILE A 87 9.00 -8.35 12.55
CA ILE A 87 10.19 -8.24 13.42
C ILE A 87 10.29 -6.84 14.02
N ALA A 88 10.12 -5.78 13.21
CA ALA A 88 10.17 -4.40 13.69
C ALA A 88 9.10 -4.07 14.74
N LEU A 89 7.99 -4.80 14.72
CA LEU A 89 6.85 -4.61 15.63
C LEU A 89 6.79 -5.64 16.76
N ALA A 90 7.66 -6.65 16.78
CA ALA A 90 7.57 -7.78 17.68
C ALA A 90 7.58 -7.40 19.18
N LEU A 91 8.30 -6.33 19.54
CA LEU A 91 8.40 -5.84 20.91
C LEU A 91 7.38 -4.74 21.25
N LYS A 92 6.55 -4.34 20.29
CA LYS A 92 5.53 -3.30 20.48
C LYS A 92 4.16 -3.95 20.58
N GLU A 93 3.27 -3.34 21.38
CA GLU A 93 1.86 -3.69 21.30
C GLU A 93 1.34 -3.25 19.91
N SER A 94 1.02 -4.24 19.09
CA SER A 94 0.60 -4.04 17.70
C SER A 94 -0.73 -4.72 17.40
N LYS A 95 -1.47 -4.14 16.47
CA LYS A 95 -2.73 -4.63 15.91
C LYS A 95 -2.60 -4.67 14.40
N VAL A 96 -3.20 -5.67 13.78
CA VAL A 96 -3.24 -5.80 12.32
C VAL A 96 -4.69 -5.65 11.85
N LEU A 97 -4.92 -4.79 10.86
CA LEU A 97 -6.17 -4.69 10.13
C LEU A 97 -5.89 -5.08 8.68
N MET A 98 -6.59 -6.10 8.19
CA MET A 98 -6.49 -6.58 6.82
C MET A 98 -7.82 -6.35 6.11
N LEU A 99 -7.77 -5.79 4.91
CA LEU A 99 -8.90 -5.55 4.05
C LEU A 99 -8.66 -6.29 2.73
N ASP A 100 -9.50 -7.29 2.46
CA ASP A 100 -9.59 -7.90 1.14
C ASP A 100 -10.47 -7.02 0.26
N THR A 101 -9.92 -6.52 -0.85
CA THR A 101 -10.51 -5.41 -1.61
C THR A 101 -10.66 -5.76 -3.09
N ASP A 102 -11.91 -5.74 -3.56
CA ASP A 102 -12.28 -5.90 -4.97
C ASP A 102 -12.69 -4.55 -5.58
N PHE A 103 -11.91 -4.05 -6.54
CA PHE A 103 -12.28 -2.90 -7.36
C PHE A 103 -12.91 -3.36 -8.67
N GLN A 104 -14.21 -3.08 -8.80
CA GLN A 104 -14.96 -3.32 -10.03
C GLN A 104 -14.69 -2.18 -11.02
N LEU A 105 -14.05 -2.48 -12.16
CA LEU A 105 -13.75 -1.50 -13.19
C LEU A 105 -14.42 -1.92 -14.51
N GLU A 106 -14.78 -0.94 -15.35
CA GLU A 106 -15.43 -1.19 -16.64
C GLU A 106 -14.69 -2.21 -17.53
N ASN A 107 -13.36 -2.24 -17.44
CA ASN A 107 -12.49 -3.08 -18.26
C ASN A 107 -11.75 -4.16 -17.44
N GLY A 108 -12.41 -4.73 -16.43
CA GLY A 108 -11.93 -5.86 -15.64
C GLY A 108 -11.54 -5.50 -14.22
N ASP A 109 -11.60 -6.49 -13.33
CA ASP A 109 -11.47 -6.29 -11.88
C ASP A 109 -10.03 -6.15 -11.43
N LEU A 110 -9.84 -5.37 -10.35
CA LEU A 110 -8.57 -5.23 -9.65
C LEU A 110 -8.76 -5.70 -8.21
N ARG A 111 -8.06 -6.78 -7.85
CA ARG A 111 -8.00 -7.25 -6.47
C ARG A 111 -6.72 -6.77 -5.80
N LEU A 112 -6.84 -6.30 -4.57
CA LEU A 112 -5.69 -6.10 -3.70
C LEU A 112 -6.04 -6.30 -2.24
N ASN A 113 -5.02 -6.69 -1.47
CA ASN A 113 -5.10 -6.72 -0.03
C ASN A 113 -4.46 -5.45 0.54
N ILE A 114 -5.15 -4.81 1.48
CA ILE A 114 -4.64 -3.65 2.21
C ILE A 114 -4.41 -4.09 3.64
N ILE A 115 -3.17 -3.98 4.13
CA ILE A 115 -2.81 -4.39 5.48
C ILE A 115 -2.23 -3.21 6.24
N PHE A 116 -2.85 -2.88 7.36
CA PHE A 116 -2.36 -1.91 8.32
C PHE A 116 -1.75 -2.66 9.50
N PHE A 117 -0.48 -2.42 9.76
CA PHE A 117 0.17 -2.79 11.01
C PHE A 117 0.22 -1.55 11.89
N LEU A 118 -0.55 -1.52 12.97
CA LEU A 118 -0.69 -0.37 13.85
C LEU A 118 -0.04 -0.67 15.19
N SER A 119 0.84 0.20 15.65
CA SER A 119 1.45 0.16 16.96
C SER A 119 1.05 1.39 17.77
N SER A 120 0.77 1.17 19.05
CA SER A 120 0.65 2.25 20.02
C SER A 120 1.97 2.41 20.77
N SER A 121 2.55 3.62 20.75
CA SER A 121 3.54 4.01 21.73
C SER A 121 2.83 4.52 22.99
N LYS A 122 3.13 3.93 24.16
CA LYS A 122 2.77 4.57 25.44
C LYS A 122 3.43 5.94 25.46
N PRO A 123 2.70 7.02 25.80
CA PRO A 123 3.35 8.30 26.03
C PRO A 123 4.39 8.12 27.14
N SER A 124 5.61 8.60 26.92
CA SER A 124 6.63 8.65 27.94
C SER A 124 6.12 9.47 29.11
N GLU A 125 5.84 8.82 30.24
CA GLU A 125 5.68 9.51 31.52
C GLU A 125 7.03 10.13 31.89
N GLY A 126 7.21 11.42 31.60
CA GLY A 126 8.45 12.10 31.97
C GLY A 126 8.76 13.34 31.15
N SER A 127 8.03 14.42 31.41
CA SER A 127 8.51 15.81 31.37
C SER A 127 7.45 16.66 32.06
N ARG A 128 7.43 16.58 33.40
CA ARG A 128 6.90 17.65 34.24
C ARG A 128 8.04 18.63 34.50
#